data_AF-A0A429F3Z7-F1
#
_entry.id   AF-A0A429F3Z7-F1
#
_cell.length_a   1.000
_cell.length_b   1.000
_cell.length_c   1.000
_cell.angle_alpha   90.00
_cell.angle_beta   90.00
_cell.angle_gamma   90.00
#
_symmetry.space_group_name_H-M   'P 1'
#
loop_
_entity.id
_entity.type
_entity.pdbx_description
1 polymer ?
#
loop_
_entity_poly.entity_id
_entity_poly.type
_entity_poly.pdbx_seq_one_letter_code
_entity_poly.pdbx_strand_id
1 'polypeptide(L)'
;MTADVRELLNEAAAHYRDRPHAVSMLRECLERLEEPLRVGFTGTPGTGKSTLVSALAEWPTRALREIELFDTPAPAEHVDATVRLVRHLEPDELAGTRPVGGSAFARQTAVNSVLVLGRADEVGAGRIDALLTAKQLARRAWRENPDCAGFQGVIAVAGQLGYAGRALRDDEFEVLRALASVSRPELERYLLSVDSFVDDPFPVGVPPESRKHLVSRFGLYGVRLAITLIRTGCESRLKLSAELVHRSGLGDLRDTLAGCFVARAEALKARTAVVRLEGLLAAEPLPHGDRLAARVERFAAAAHDFRELRLIAGIRGGRTALTGEVAEEAVRLLGAQGLAPTERLGLEPDAEPAEIHAAAESALVRWRHEAERADAAHAERAAARVIVRSVEGLLSLFVA
;
A
#
# COMPACT_ATOMS: atom_id res chain seq x y z
N MET A 1 -15.12 16.91 5.28
CA MET A 1 -13.81 16.96 4.60
C MET A 1 -13.93 17.38 3.14
N THR A 2 -14.54 16.59 2.26
CA THR A 2 -14.62 16.92 0.81
C THR A 2 -15.41 18.22 0.56
N ALA A 3 -16.49 18.45 1.30
CA ALA A 3 -17.24 19.71 1.26
C ALA A 3 -16.40 20.93 1.71
N ASP A 4 -15.66 20.81 2.81
CA ASP A 4 -14.81 21.89 3.34
C ASP A 4 -13.70 22.27 2.34
N VAL A 5 -13.14 21.27 1.65
CA VAL A 5 -12.11 21.48 0.62
C VAL A 5 -12.70 22.16 -0.61
N ARG A 6 -13.91 21.77 -1.03
CA ARG A 6 -14.61 22.46 -2.14
C ARG A 6 -14.86 23.92 -1.82
N GLU A 7 -15.31 24.22 -0.61
CA GLU A 7 -15.51 25.61 -0.16
C GLU A 7 -14.19 26.38 -0.20
N LEU A 8 -13.10 25.79 0.33
CA LEU A 8 -11.77 26.39 0.32
C LEU A 8 -11.25 26.68 -1.10
N LEU A 9 -11.41 25.73 -2.03
CA LEU A 9 -10.99 25.91 -3.41
C LEU A 9 -11.83 26.96 -4.15
N ASN A 10 -13.14 27.01 -3.89
CA ASN A 10 -14.02 28.03 -4.47
C ASN A 10 -13.68 29.44 -3.93
N GLU A 11 -13.43 29.57 -2.63
CA GLU A 11 -12.94 30.81 -2.01
C GLU A 11 -11.62 31.26 -2.66
N ALA A 12 -10.66 30.34 -2.82
CA ALA A 12 -9.41 30.61 -3.52
C ALA A 12 -9.66 31.08 -4.96
N ALA A 13 -10.52 30.40 -5.71
CA ALA A 13 -10.82 30.73 -7.11
C ALA A 13 -11.42 32.15 -7.26
N ALA A 14 -12.22 32.59 -6.29
CA ALA A 14 -12.75 33.95 -6.26
C ALA A 14 -11.63 35.00 -6.05
N HIS A 15 -10.64 34.71 -5.22
CA HIS A 15 -9.48 35.60 -5.01
C HIS A 15 -8.52 35.63 -6.20
N TYR A 16 -8.39 34.51 -6.94
CA TYR A 16 -7.54 34.39 -8.12
C TYR A 16 -8.24 34.75 -9.45
N ARG A 17 -9.45 35.33 -9.42
CA ARG A 17 -10.31 35.54 -10.62
C ARG A 17 -9.62 36.22 -11.81
N ASP A 18 -8.66 37.10 -11.53
CA ASP A 18 -7.93 37.88 -12.55
C ASP A 18 -6.68 37.15 -13.08
N ARG A 19 -6.43 35.91 -12.64
CA ARG A 19 -5.30 35.06 -13.02
C ARG A 19 -5.80 33.76 -13.68
N PRO A 20 -5.93 33.71 -15.02
CA PRO A 20 -6.56 32.58 -15.72
C PRO A 20 -5.90 31.22 -15.44
N HIS A 21 -4.58 31.19 -15.33
CA HIS A 21 -3.82 29.97 -15.01
C HIS A 21 -4.20 29.40 -13.63
N ALA A 22 -4.21 30.24 -12.60
CA ALA A 22 -4.59 29.86 -11.24
C ALA A 22 -6.05 29.37 -11.18
N VAL A 23 -6.97 30.06 -11.85
CA VAL A 23 -8.39 29.64 -11.92
C VAL A 23 -8.54 28.29 -12.62
N SER A 24 -7.82 28.07 -13.72
CA SER A 24 -7.84 26.78 -14.43
C SER A 24 -7.35 25.64 -13.53
N MET A 25 -6.26 25.86 -12.80
CA MET A 25 -5.70 24.86 -11.87
C MET A 25 -6.67 24.54 -10.73
N LEU A 26 -7.34 25.56 -10.16
CA LEU A 26 -8.32 25.37 -9.09
C LEU A 26 -9.60 24.65 -9.57
N ARG A 27 -10.05 24.92 -10.80
CA ARG A 27 -11.15 24.16 -11.43
C ARG A 27 -10.78 22.70 -11.64
N GLU A 28 -9.59 22.44 -12.17
CA GLU A 28 -9.08 21.07 -12.31
C GLU A 28 -9.04 20.38 -10.93
N CYS A 29 -8.60 21.06 -9.87
CA CYS A 29 -8.65 20.49 -8.51
C CYS A 29 -10.06 20.12 -8.07
N LEU A 30 -11.06 20.97 -8.36
CA LEU A 30 -12.47 20.70 -8.02
C LEU A 30 -13.03 19.50 -8.79
N GLU A 31 -12.79 19.43 -10.10
CA GLU A 31 -13.19 18.30 -10.95
C GLU A 31 -12.56 17.00 -10.47
N ARG A 32 -11.26 17.05 -10.14
CA ARG A 32 -10.49 15.92 -9.63
C ARG A 32 -11.00 15.35 -8.31
N LEU A 33 -11.77 16.10 -7.51
CA LEU A 33 -12.37 15.56 -6.29
C LEU A 33 -13.45 14.50 -6.57
N GLU A 34 -14.10 14.52 -7.74
CA GLU A 34 -15.15 13.56 -8.11
C GLU A 34 -14.62 12.37 -8.91
N GLU A 35 -13.45 12.52 -9.53
CA GLU A 35 -12.84 11.48 -10.34
C GLU A 35 -12.23 10.33 -9.49
N PRO A 36 -11.92 9.17 -10.12
CA PRO A 36 -11.23 8.05 -9.47
C PRO A 36 -9.91 8.44 -8.79
N LEU A 37 -9.54 7.68 -7.76
CA LEU A 37 -8.27 7.87 -7.06
C LEU A 37 -7.09 7.52 -7.97
N ARG A 38 -6.11 8.41 -8.09
CA ARG A 38 -4.92 8.17 -8.90
C ARG A 38 -3.76 7.63 -8.05
N VAL A 39 -3.22 6.48 -8.44
CA VAL A 39 -2.09 5.83 -7.75
C VAL A 39 -0.90 5.73 -8.70
N GLY A 40 0.17 6.47 -8.38
CA GLY A 40 1.40 6.47 -9.16
C GLY A 40 2.41 5.42 -8.69
N PHE A 41 2.92 4.62 -9.62
CA PHE A 41 4.02 3.70 -9.38
C PHE A 41 5.33 4.38 -9.78
N THR A 42 6.27 4.49 -8.84
CA THR A 42 7.57 5.11 -9.06
C THR A 42 8.68 4.18 -8.61
N GLY A 43 9.88 4.31 -9.18
CA GLY A 43 11.03 3.47 -8.86
C GLY A 43 12.06 3.51 -9.96
N THR A 44 13.28 3.05 -9.64
CA THR A 44 14.36 2.95 -10.63
C THR A 44 14.04 1.86 -11.68
N PRO A 45 14.61 1.97 -12.90
CA PRO A 45 14.49 0.90 -13.89
C PRO A 45 14.94 -0.45 -13.34
N GLY A 46 14.22 -1.53 -13.68
CA GLY A 46 14.55 -2.89 -13.24
C GLY A 46 13.93 -3.34 -11.91
N THR A 47 13.22 -2.47 -11.20
CA THR A 47 12.52 -2.81 -9.93
C THR A 47 11.27 -3.69 -10.11
N GLY A 48 10.84 -3.95 -11.34
CA GLY A 48 9.62 -4.73 -11.64
C GLY A 48 8.32 -3.91 -11.63
N LYS A 49 8.44 -2.58 -11.70
CA LYS A 49 7.32 -1.63 -11.69
C LYS A 49 6.22 -1.92 -12.71
N SER A 50 6.56 -1.97 -14.00
CA SER A 50 5.56 -2.19 -15.06
C SER A 50 4.87 -3.55 -14.91
N THR A 51 5.61 -4.59 -14.51
CA THR A 51 5.03 -5.91 -14.20
C THR A 51 4.04 -5.84 -13.04
N LEU A 52 4.33 -5.04 -12.01
CA LEU A 52 3.45 -4.86 -10.87
C LEU A 52 2.17 -4.10 -11.26
N VAL A 53 2.30 -3.04 -12.06
CA VAL A 53 1.16 -2.29 -12.59
C VAL A 53 0.26 -3.21 -13.41
N SER A 54 0.82 -3.99 -14.35
CA SER A 54 0.05 -4.97 -15.13
C SER A 54 -0.65 -6.00 -14.24
N ALA A 55 0.03 -6.52 -13.21
CA ALA A 55 -0.55 -7.51 -12.29
C ALA A 55 -1.72 -6.97 -11.45
N LEU A 56 -1.74 -5.68 -11.18
CA LEU A 56 -2.82 -5.01 -10.45
C LEU A 56 -3.96 -4.57 -11.38
N ALA A 57 -3.63 -4.11 -12.59
CA ALA A 57 -4.60 -3.65 -13.59
C ALA A 57 -5.38 -4.80 -14.26
N GLU A 58 -4.73 -5.93 -14.54
CA GLU A 58 -5.36 -7.05 -15.25
C GLU A 58 -6.29 -7.88 -14.35
N TRP A 59 -5.97 -7.99 -13.05
CA TRP A 59 -6.78 -8.69 -12.07
C TRP A 59 -7.02 -7.88 -10.80
N PRO A 60 -7.77 -6.76 -10.89
CA PRO A 60 -8.08 -5.95 -9.74
C PRO A 60 -9.01 -6.71 -8.80
N THR A 61 -8.74 -6.63 -7.50
CA THR A 61 -9.75 -6.94 -6.48
C THR A 61 -10.90 -5.94 -6.58
N ARG A 62 -12.07 -6.24 -6.01
CA ARG A 62 -13.23 -5.33 -6.06
C ARG A 62 -12.86 -3.91 -5.59
N ALA A 63 -12.06 -3.80 -4.52
CA ALA A 63 -11.57 -2.53 -3.99
C ALA A 63 -10.69 -1.74 -4.97
N LEU A 64 -9.92 -2.40 -5.83
CA LEU A 64 -8.97 -1.75 -6.75
C LEU A 64 -9.57 -1.49 -8.14
N ARG A 65 -10.88 -1.71 -8.35
CA ARG A 65 -11.52 -1.44 -9.67
C ARG A 65 -11.73 0.04 -9.94
N GLU A 66 -11.81 0.85 -8.88
CA GLU A 66 -12.14 2.27 -8.95
C GLU A 66 -10.89 3.17 -8.78
N ILE A 67 -9.70 2.63 -9.01
CA ILE A 67 -8.45 3.39 -8.99
C ILE A 67 -7.82 3.43 -10.38
N GLU A 68 -7.20 4.56 -10.68
CA GLU A 68 -6.43 4.77 -11.90
C GLU A 68 -4.95 4.58 -11.60
N LEU A 69 -4.29 3.65 -12.30
CA LEU A 69 -2.88 3.29 -12.06
C LEU A 69 -1.97 3.95 -13.09
N PHE A 70 -0.95 4.65 -12.61
CA PHE A 70 0.04 5.32 -13.47
C PHE A 70 1.39 4.63 -13.36
N ASP A 71 1.94 4.20 -14.50
CA ASP A 71 3.28 3.63 -14.57
C ASP A 71 4.33 4.71 -14.85
N THR A 72 5.06 5.16 -13.81
CA THR A 72 5.94 6.34 -13.87
C THR A 72 5.16 7.61 -14.28
N PRO A 73 4.33 8.18 -13.39
CA PRO A 73 3.61 9.41 -13.72
C PRO A 73 4.58 10.54 -14.09
N ALA A 74 4.21 11.34 -15.09
CA ALA A 74 4.97 12.54 -15.44
C ALA A 74 4.91 13.57 -14.29
N PRO A 75 5.87 14.50 -14.17
CA PRO A 75 5.83 15.52 -13.10
C PRO A 75 4.56 16.38 -13.10
N ALA A 76 3.92 16.55 -14.27
CA ALA A 76 2.65 17.27 -14.41
C ALA A 76 1.42 16.42 -14.02
N GLU A 77 1.55 15.10 -14.01
CA GLU A 77 0.49 14.17 -13.61
C GLU A 77 0.45 14.08 -12.08
N HIS A 78 -0.56 14.72 -11.49
CA HIS A 78 -0.76 14.70 -10.06
C HIS A 78 -1.44 13.39 -9.66
N VAL A 79 -0.74 12.61 -8.84
CA VAL A 79 -1.25 11.38 -8.23
C VAL A 79 -1.58 11.60 -6.77
N ASP A 80 -2.65 10.96 -6.30
CA ASP A 80 -3.15 11.12 -4.93
C ASP A 80 -2.33 10.27 -3.94
N ALA A 81 -1.89 9.11 -4.41
CA ALA A 81 -1.07 8.19 -3.66
C ALA A 81 0.07 7.62 -4.51
N THR A 82 1.12 7.13 -3.85
CA THR A 82 2.28 6.55 -4.53
C THR A 82 2.67 5.18 -4.00
N VAL A 83 3.05 4.29 -4.91
CA VAL A 83 3.73 3.03 -4.62
C VAL A 83 5.17 3.19 -5.09
N ARG A 84 6.11 3.26 -4.15
CA ARG A 84 7.53 3.47 -4.44
C ARG A 84 8.23 2.12 -4.42
N LEU A 85 8.83 1.74 -5.54
CA LEU A 85 9.56 0.49 -5.68
C LEU A 85 11.06 0.76 -5.55
N VAL A 86 11.69 -0.07 -4.74
CA VAL A 86 13.14 -0.15 -4.58
C VAL A 86 13.59 -1.59 -4.80
N ARG A 87 14.82 -1.77 -5.30
CA ARG A 87 15.42 -3.10 -5.42
C ARG A 87 16.12 -3.50 -4.12
N HIS A 88 16.65 -2.53 -3.39
CA HIS A 88 17.33 -2.73 -2.13
C HIS A 88 16.81 -1.74 -1.07
N LEU A 89 16.77 -2.19 0.19
CA LEU A 89 16.39 -1.35 1.33
C LEU A 89 17.62 -0.64 1.91
N GLU A 90 18.47 -0.11 1.03
CA GLU A 90 19.71 0.59 1.39
C GLU A 90 19.47 2.10 1.51
N PRO A 91 20.23 2.80 2.38
CA PRO A 91 20.00 4.22 2.65
C PRO A 91 19.98 5.11 1.41
N ASP A 92 20.87 4.87 0.44
CA ASP A 92 20.98 5.71 -0.77
C ASP A 92 19.74 5.58 -1.67
N GLU A 93 19.22 4.37 -1.83
CA GLU A 93 18.00 4.13 -2.62
C GLU A 93 16.78 4.70 -1.88
N LEU A 94 16.72 4.55 -0.55
CA LEU A 94 15.66 5.09 0.30
C LEU A 94 15.69 6.63 0.39
N ALA A 95 16.86 7.27 0.35
CA ALA A 95 16.97 8.73 0.36
C ALA A 95 16.26 9.34 -0.85
N GLY A 96 16.39 8.72 -2.03
CA GLY A 96 15.64 9.08 -3.24
C GLY A 96 14.13 8.82 -3.15
N THR A 97 13.68 8.05 -2.14
CA THR A 97 12.25 7.80 -1.87
C THR A 97 11.61 8.83 -0.93
N ARG A 98 12.35 9.80 -0.41
CA ARG A 98 11.72 10.89 0.34
C ARG A 98 11.01 11.84 -0.63
N PRO A 99 9.81 12.35 -0.30
CA PRO A 99 9.28 13.52 -0.99
C PRO A 99 10.29 14.66 -0.83
N VAL A 100 10.83 15.15 -1.95
CA VAL A 100 11.84 16.21 -1.96
C VAL A 100 11.14 17.53 -1.71
N GLY A 101 11.30 18.06 -0.51
CA GLY A 101 10.61 19.30 -0.13
C GLY A 101 9.09 19.14 -0.23
N GLY A 102 8.39 20.14 0.28
CA GLY A 102 6.95 20.08 0.32
C GLY A 102 6.44 21.16 1.25
N SER A 103 5.18 21.45 1.08
CA SER A 103 4.43 22.40 1.87
C SER A 103 4.32 21.93 3.34
N ALA A 104 3.95 22.82 4.27
CA ALA A 104 3.81 22.42 5.68
C ALA A 104 2.72 21.35 5.84
N PHE A 105 1.62 21.52 5.11
CA PHE A 105 0.54 20.54 5.01
C PHE A 105 1.04 19.21 4.44
N ALA A 106 1.82 19.22 3.36
CA ALA A 106 2.32 18.00 2.72
C ALA A 106 3.15 17.13 3.69
N ARG A 107 3.98 17.77 4.53
CA ARG A 107 4.74 17.08 5.59
C ARG A 107 3.84 16.52 6.69
N GLN A 108 2.86 17.30 7.15
CA GLN A 108 1.90 16.88 8.18
C GLN A 108 0.91 15.82 7.70
N THR A 109 0.81 15.59 6.39
CA THR A 109 -0.10 14.63 5.78
C THR A 109 0.64 13.60 4.92
N ALA A 110 1.94 13.40 5.13
CA ALA A 110 2.77 12.43 4.40
C ALA A 110 2.42 10.97 4.77
N VAL A 111 1.22 10.52 4.37
CA VAL A 111 0.66 9.18 4.61
C VAL A 111 0.12 8.54 3.33
N ASN A 112 0.49 9.09 2.18
CA ASN A 112 -0.03 8.68 0.86
C ASN A 112 0.96 7.76 0.10
N SER A 113 1.86 7.09 0.80
CA SER A 113 2.95 6.32 0.17
C SER A 113 3.09 4.92 0.76
N VAL A 114 3.28 3.92 -0.11
CA VAL A 114 3.67 2.54 0.25
C VAL A 114 5.03 2.25 -0.36
N LEU A 115 5.93 1.63 0.39
CA LEU A 115 7.24 1.19 -0.08
C LEU A 115 7.17 -0.29 -0.46
N VAL A 116 7.71 -0.63 -1.63
CA VAL A 116 7.76 -1.99 -2.15
C VAL A 116 9.21 -2.37 -2.40
N LEU A 117 9.67 -3.42 -1.73
CA LEU A 117 10.89 -4.13 -2.10
C LEU A 117 10.54 -5.01 -3.30
N GLY A 118 10.78 -4.50 -4.50
CA GLY A 118 10.57 -5.20 -5.77
C GLY A 118 11.63 -6.27 -5.99
N ARG A 119 11.37 -7.20 -6.92
CA ARG A 119 12.27 -8.34 -7.22
C ARG A 119 12.65 -9.12 -5.96
N ALA A 120 11.71 -9.28 -5.03
CA ALA A 120 11.94 -9.96 -3.75
C ALA A 120 12.44 -11.40 -3.91
N ASP A 121 12.20 -12.00 -5.07
CA ASP A 121 12.70 -13.30 -5.50
C ASP A 121 14.22 -13.34 -5.78
N GLU A 122 14.91 -12.21 -5.86
CA GLU A 122 16.37 -12.14 -6.03
C GLU A 122 17.15 -12.09 -4.71
N VAL A 123 16.45 -11.84 -3.59
CA VAL A 123 17.08 -11.72 -2.26
C VAL A 123 17.85 -13.00 -1.92
N GLY A 124 19.07 -12.84 -1.42
CA GLY A 124 19.93 -13.96 -1.07
C GLY A 124 20.25 -14.87 -2.26
N ALA A 125 20.46 -14.28 -3.44
CA ALA A 125 20.77 -14.95 -4.72
C ALA A 125 19.66 -15.88 -5.23
N GLY A 126 18.39 -15.55 -4.94
CA GLY A 126 17.23 -16.33 -5.42
C GLY A 126 17.21 -17.77 -4.92
N ARG A 127 17.74 -18.01 -3.72
CA ARG A 127 17.56 -19.27 -2.98
C ARG A 127 16.08 -19.46 -2.65
N ILE A 128 15.67 -20.69 -2.33
CA ILE A 128 14.25 -21.03 -2.14
C ILE A 128 13.56 -20.19 -1.04
N ASP A 129 14.34 -19.74 -0.05
CA ASP A 129 13.95 -18.87 1.07
C ASP A 129 13.98 -17.37 0.74
N ALA A 130 14.25 -16.97 -0.51
CA ALA A 130 14.39 -15.56 -0.92
C ALA A 130 13.19 -14.71 -0.50
N LEU A 131 11.96 -15.13 -0.84
CA LEU A 131 10.74 -14.37 -0.48
C LEU A 131 10.52 -14.27 1.03
N LEU A 132 10.81 -15.34 1.78
CA LEU A 132 10.69 -15.32 3.24
C LEU A 132 11.68 -14.31 3.83
N THR A 133 12.93 -14.36 3.35
CA THR A 133 14.01 -13.44 3.75
C THR A 133 13.65 -12.01 3.37
N ALA A 134 13.14 -11.77 2.17
CA ALA A 134 12.73 -10.44 1.71
C ALA A 134 11.60 -9.86 2.58
N LYS A 135 10.59 -10.67 2.94
CA LYS A 135 9.51 -10.26 3.86
C LYS A 135 10.05 -9.94 5.25
N GLN A 136 11.01 -10.70 5.76
CA GLN A 136 11.67 -10.41 7.03
C GLN A 136 12.47 -9.10 6.99
N LEU A 137 13.24 -8.88 5.92
CA LEU A 137 13.98 -7.64 5.70
C LEU A 137 13.05 -6.43 5.61
N ALA A 138 11.95 -6.53 4.86
CA ALA A 138 10.95 -5.47 4.74
C ALA A 138 10.34 -5.10 6.10
N ARG A 139 9.92 -6.10 6.90
CA ARG A 139 9.38 -5.89 8.26
C ARG A 139 10.42 -5.26 9.19
N ARG A 140 11.66 -5.74 9.12
CA ARG A 140 12.76 -5.21 9.94
C ARG A 140 13.05 -3.76 9.58
N ALA A 141 13.19 -3.44 8.29
CA ALA A 141 13.41 -2.09 7.82
C ALA A 141 12.25 -1.17 8.21
N TRP A 142 11.00 -1.64 8.13
CA TRP A 142 9.85 -0.85 8.57
C TRP A 142 9.79 -0.63 10.08
N ARG A 143 10.48 -1.44 10.88
CA ARG A 143 10.55 -1.22 12.33
C ARG A 143 11.71 -0.31 12.70
N GLU A 144 12.88 -0.61 12.16
CA GLU A 144 14.17 -0.10 12.64
C GLU A 144 14.67 1.10 11.82
N ASN A 145 14.33 1.22 10.54
CA ASN A 145 14.83 2.29 9.69
C ASN A 145 13.95 3.55 9.79
N PRO A 146 14.50 4.71 10.21
CA PRO A 146 13.79 5.99 10.23
C PRO A 146 13.30 6.44 8.86
N ASP A 147 14.02 6.09 7.78
CA ASP A 147 13.65 6.45 6.42
C ASP A 147 12.34 5.77 5.98
N CYS A 148 12.02 4.63 6.61
CA CYS A 148 10.79 3.89 6.37
C CYS A 148 9.57 4.40 7.19
N ALA A 149 9.73 5.46 8.01
CA ALA A 149 8.68 5.87 8.97
C ALA A 149 7.48 6.57 8.34
N GLY A 150 7.65 7.19 7.17
CA GLY A 150 6.57 7.88 6.45
C GLY A 150 5.67 6.97 5.60
N PHE A 151 5.99 5.68 5.48
CA PHE A 151 5.25 4.75 4.62
C PHE A 151 4.13 4.04 5.36
N GLN A 152 3.01 3.86 4.66
CA GLN A 152 1.85 3.08 5.13
C GLN A 152 2.13 1.57 5.21
N GLY A 153 3.16 1.11 4.52
CA GLY A 153 3.65 -0.27 4.56
C GLY A 153 4.99 -0.38 3.84
N VAL A 154 5.78 -1.39 4.23
CA VAL A 154 6.97 -1.84 3.49
C VAL A 154 6.75 -3.30 3.11
N ILE A 155 6.61 -3.58 1.82
CA ILE A 155 6.09 -4.86 1.33
C ILE A 155 7.09 -5.47 0.36
N ALA A 156 7.48 -6.72 0.59
CA ALA A 156 8.32 -7.46 -0.36
C ALA A 156 7.43 -8.12 -1.43
N VAL A 157 7.72 -7.84 -2.70
CA VAL A 157 6.91 -8.29 -3.83
C VAL A 157 7.78 -8.88 -4.95
N ALA A 158 7.43 -10.09 -5.38
CA ALA A 158 7.88 -10.69 -6.64
C ALA A 158 6.73 -10.61 -7.65
N GLY A 159 6.61 -9.46 -8.32
CA GLY A 159 5.48 -9.18 -9.21
C GLY A 159 5.36 -10.17 -10.36
N GLN A 160 6.49 -10.56 -10.96
CA GLN A 160 6.54 -11.54 -12.04
C GLN A 160 6.04 -12.93 -11.59
N LEU A 161 6.44 -13.39 -10.40
CA LEU A 161 5.97 -14.65 -9.83
C LEU A 161 4.45 -14.65 -9.63
N GLY A 162 3.93 -13.58 -9.03
CA GLY A 162 2.50 -13.47 -8.76
C GLY A 162 1.67 -13.35 -10.04
N TYR A 163 2.17 -12.59 -11.03
CA TYR A 163 1.57 -12.47 -12.35
C TYR A 163 1.52 -13.82 -13.08
N ALA A 164 2.66 -14.51 -13.18
CA ALA A 164 2.77 -15.81 -13.83
C ALA A 164 1.96 -16.88 -13.11
N GLY A 165 1.97 -16.90 -11.77
CA GLY A 165 1.18 -17.82 -10.97
C GLY A 165 -0.32 -17.65 -11.19
N ARG A 166 -0.81 -16.42 -11.30
CA ARG A 166 -2.24 -16.15 -11.57
C ARG A 166 -2.66 -16.53 -12.98
N ALA A 167 -1.79 -16.32 -13.96
CA ALA A 167 -2.00 -16.69 -15.35
C ALA A 167 -1.35 -18.05 -15.71
N LEU A 168 -1.25 -18.96 -14.74
CA LEU A 168 -0.70 -20.30 -14.91
C LEU A 168 -1.65 -21.16 -15.76
N ARG A 169 -1.11 -21.75 -16.83
CA ARG A 169 -1.85 -22.59 -17.76
C ARG A 169 -1.63 -24.09 -17.50
N ASP A 170 -2.49 -24.92 -18.08
CA ASP A 170 -2.42 -26.39 -17.93
C ASP A 170 -1.15 -26.97 -18.57
N ASP A 171 -0.73 -26.48 -19.75
CA ASP A 171 0.52 -26.88 -20.42
C ASP A 171 1.75 -26.60 -19.55
N GLU A 172 1.79 -25.42 -18.92
CA GLU A 172 2.88 -25.03 -18.04
C GLU A 172 2.93 -25.84 -16.75
N PHE A 173 1.75 -26.14 -16.18
CA PHE A 173 1.63 -27.00 -15.01
C PHE A 173 2.17 -28.40 -15.28
N GLU A 174 1.84 -28.98 -16.44
CA GLU A 174 2.34 -30.31 -16.83
C GLU A 174 3.85 -30.34 -17.01
N VAL A 175 4.44 -29.30 -17.59
CA VAL A 175 5.91 -29.18 -17.69
C VAL A 175 6.53 -29.09 -16.30
N LEU A 176 5.98 -28.26 -15.40
CA LEU A 176 6.48 -28.14 -14.02
C LEU A 176 6.35 -29.46 -13.25
N ARG A 177 5.30 -30.25 -13.50
CA ARG A 177 5.10 -31.58 -12.93
C ARG A 177 6.14 -32.58 -13.44
N ALA A 178 6.45 -32.56 -14.74
CA ALA A 178 7.51 -33.37 -15.32
C ALA A 178 8.90 -33.01 -14.78
N LEU A 179 9.17 -31.73 -14.53
CA LEU A 179 10.40 -31.30 -13.85
C LEU A 179 10.43 -31.80 -12.39
N ALA A 180 9.30 -31.75 -11.70
CA ALA A 180 9.19 -32.16 -10.31
C ALA A 180 9.41 -33.67 -10.09
N SER A 181 9.18 -34.52 -11.09
CA SER A 181 9.42 -35.96 -11.02
C SER A 181 10.89 -36.36 -11.11
N VAL A 182 11.77 -35.48 -11.61
CA VAL A 182 13.24 -35.70 -11.58
C VAL A 182 13.71 -35.68 -10.13
N SER A 183 14.76 -36.43 -9.78
CA SER A 183 15.32 -36.39 -8.44
C SER A 183 15.85 -34.99 -8.09
N ARG A 184 15.73 -34.57 -6.82
CA ARG A 184 16.20 -33.25 -6.38
C ARG A 184 17.71 -33.02 -6.65
N PRO A 185 18.63 -33.94 -6.29
CA PRO A 185 20.06 -33.72 -6.48
C PRO A 185 20.47 -33.61 -7.96
N GLU A 186 19.75 -34.29 -8.84
CA GLU A 186 19.99 -34.25 -10.29
C GLU A 186 19.51 -32.92 -10.88
N LEU A 187 18.28 -32.52 -10.57
CA LEU A 187 17.68 -31.29 -11.12
C LEU A 187 18.36 -30.02 -10.59
N GLU A 188 18.88 -30.02 -9.36
CA GLU A 188 19.57 -28.86 -8.77
C GLU A 188 20.77 -28.38 -9.61
N ARG A 189 21.44 -29.29 -10.33
CA ARG A 189 22.56 -28.95 -11.24
C ARG A 189 22.13 -28.07 -12.40
N TYR A 190 20.89 -28.22 -12.84
CA TYR A 190 20.30 -27.48 -13.96
C TYR A 190 19.60 -26.19 -13.50
N LEU A 191 19.38 -26.01 -12.19
CA LEU A 191 18.70 -24.85 -11.61
C LEU A 191 19.67 -23.80 -11.06
N LEU A 192 20.95 -23.88 -11.46
CA LEU A 192 22.02 -22.97 -11.03
C LEU A 192 21.96 -21.62 -11.76
N SER A 193 21.66 -21.64 -13.07
CA SER A 193 21.56 -20.46 -13.92
C SER A 193 20.47 -20.65 -14.97
N VAL A 194 20.10 -19.56 -15.64
CA VAL A 194 19.16 -19.62 -16.77
C VAL A 194 19.76 -20.46 -17.90
N ASP A 195 21.03 -20.24 -18.25
CA ASP A 195 21.72 -20.96 -19.33
C ASP A 195 21.72 -22.47 -19.05
N SER A 196 22.12 -22.87 -17.83
CA SER A 196 22.13 -24.28 -17.43
C SER A 196 20.75 -24.93 -17.45
N PHE A 197 19.67 -24.15 -17.28
CA PHE A 197 18.31 -24.68 -17.32
C PHE A 197 17.78 -24.84 -18.74
N VAL A 198 18.17 -23.95 -19.65
CA VAL A 198 17.66 -23.96 -21.04
C VAL A 198 18.48 -24.84 -21.97
N ASP A 199 19.76 -25.07 -21.66
CA ASP A 199 20.68 -25.86 -22.48
C ASP A 199 20.46 -27.38 -22.38
N ASP A 200 20.87 -28.09 -23.43
CA ASP A 200 20.88 -29.56 -23.49
C ASP A 200 22.29 -30.11 -23.20
N PRO A 201 22.41 -31.37 -22.72
CA PRO A 201 21.34 -32.33 -22.44
C PRO A 201 20.63 -32.07 -21.10
N PHE A 202 19.34 -32.42 -21.01
CA PHE A 202 18.50 -32.19 -19.82
C PHE A 202 17.90 -33.51 -19.29
N PRO A 203 17.70 -33.68 -17.96
CA PRO A 203 17.38 -34.97 -17.34
C PRO A 203 15.95 -35.48 -17.60
N VAL A 204 15.11 -34.68 -18.27
CA VAL A 204 13.74 -35.04 -18.64
C VAL A 204 13.45 -34.51 -20.04
N GLY A 205 12.59 -35.20 -20.78
CA GLY A 205 12.18 -34.86 -22.15
C GLY A 205 11.31 -33.59 -22.27
N VAL A 206 11.67 -32.52 -21.56
CA VAL A 206 11.07 -31.20 -21.70
C VAL A 206 11.88 -30.42 -22.74
N PRO A 207 11.28 -29.98 -23.88
CA PRO A 207 12.01 -29.26 -24.92
C PRO A 207 12.62 -27.94 -24.42
N PRO A 208 13.79 -27.51 -24.95
CA PRO A 208 14.41 -26.22 -24.60
C PRO A 208 13.47 -25.03 -24.71
N GLU A 209 12.59 -24.99 -25.72
CA GLU A 209 11.62 -23.90 -25.90
C GLU A 209 10.59 -23.82 -24.75
N SER A 210 10.15 -24.95 -24.22
CA SER A 210 9.28 -24.99 -23.03
C SER A 210 10.02 -24.51 -21.77
N ARG A 211 11.31 -24.84 -21.65
CA ARG A 211 12.17 -24.37 -20.53
C ARG A 211 12.41 -22.86 -20.61
N LYS A 212 12.72 -22.33 -21.79
CA LYS A 212 12.85 -20.89 -22.06
C LYS A 212 11.57 -20.14 -21.74
N HIS A 213 10.42 -20.67 -22.16
CA HIS A 213 9.10 -20.11 -21.88
C HIS A 213 8.78 -20.08 -20.38
N LEU A 214 9.10 -21.15 -19.64
CA LEU A 214 8.91 -21.16 -18.19
C LEU A 214 9.78 -20.12 -17.48
N VAL A 215 11.07 -20.01 -17.83
CA VAL A 215 11.96 -19.03 -17.19
C VAL A 215 11.56 -17.60 -17.55
N SER A 216 11.13 -17.33 -18.79
CA SER A 216 10.69 -15.98 -19.18
C SER A 216 9.46 -15.54 -18.39
N ARG A 217 8.54 -16.46 -18.07
CA ARG A 217 7.33 -16.15 -17.30
C ARG A 217 7.55 -16.13 -15.80
N PHE A 218 8.15 -17.17 -15.23
CA PHE A 218 8.25 -17.36 -13.78
C PHE A 218 9.55 -16.83 -13.17
N GLY A 219 10.58 -16.60 -14.00
CA GLY A 219 11.95 -16.49 -13.54
C GLY A 219 12.47 -17.84 -13.03
N LEU A 220 13.80 -17.97 -12.89
CA LEU A 220 14.41 -19.20 -12.37
C LEU A 220 13.96 -19.50 -10.94
N TYR A 221 13.80 -18.46 -10.11
CA TYR A 221 13.25 -18.59 -8.76
C TYR A 221 11.83 -19.18 -8.77
N GLY A 222 10.95 -18.65 -9.62
CA GLY A 222 9.56 -19.13 -9.70
C GLY A 222 9.46 -20.58 -10.14
N VAL A 223 10.30 -21.01 -11.09
CA VAL A 223 10.41 -22.42 -11.50
C VAL A 223 10.85 -23.30 -10.32
N ARG A 224 11.90 -22.89 -9.58
CA ARG A 224 12.37 -23.61 -8.38
C ARG A 224 11.29 -23.72 -7.31
N LEU A 225 10.59 -22.62 -7.05
CA LEU A 225 9.49 -22.58 -6.08
C LEU A 225 8.34 -23.48 -6.50
N ALA A 226 7.93 -23.43 -7.76
CA ALA A 226 6.85 -24.26 -8.28
C ALA A 226 7.16 -25.76 -8.17
N ILE A 227 8.36 -26.18 -8.57
CA ILE A 227 8.83 -27.57 -8.41
C ILE A 227 8.79 -27.99 -6.94
N THR A 228 9.27 -27.12 -6.04
CA THR A 228 9.26 -27.41 -4.60
C THR A 228 7.84 -27.58 -4.09
N LEU A 229 6.92 -26.69 -4.46
CA LEU A 229 5.51 -26.74 -4.06
C LEU A 229 4.79 -27.99 -4.55
N ILE A 230 5.04 -28.41 -5.79
CA ILE A 230 4.50 -29.66 -6.36
C ILE A 230 4.97 -30.85 -5.53
N ARG A 231 6.28 -30.93 -5.25
CA ARG A 231 6.85 -32.01 -4.43
C ARG A 231 6.31 -32.03 -2.99
N THR A 232 5.90 -30.89 -2.45
CA THR A 232 5.31 -30.78 -1.10
C THR A 232 3.78 -30.88 -1.08
N GLY A 233 3.14 -31.30 -2.18
CA GLY A 233 1.70 -31.61 -2.21
C GLY A 233 0.81 -30.62 -2.96
N CYS A 234 1.36 -29.77 -3.83
CA CYS A 234 0.57 -29.00 -4.80
C CYS A 234 0.30 -29.85 -6.06
N GLU A 235 -0.74 -30.67 -5.99
CA GLU A 235 -1.06 -31.68 -7.02
C GLU A 235 -1.94 -31.14 -8.17
N SER A 236 -2.46 -29.92 -8.06
CA SER A 236 -3.32 -29.31 -9.07
C SER A 236 -2.84 -27.92 -9.46
N ARG A 237 -3.13 -27.52 -10.71
CA ARG A 237 -2.87 -26.18 -11.23
C ARG A 237 -3.47 -25.09 -10.35
N LEU A 238 -4.70 -25.28 -9.87
CA LEU A 238 -5.39 -24.32 -9.01
C LEU A 238 -4.65 -24.12 -7.68
N LYS A 239 -4.23 -25.22 -7.03
CA LYS A 239 -3.50 -25.16 -5.76
C LYS A 239 -2.13 -24.51 -5.94
N LEU A 240 -1.40 -24.86 -7.00
CA LEU A 240 -0.11 -24.26 -7.31
C LEU A 240 -0.24 -22.75 -7.59
N SER A 241 -1.22 -22.36 -8.42
CA SER A 241 -1.52 -20.95 -8.72
C SER A 241 -1.78 -20.15 -7.44
N ALA A 242 -2.62 -20.67 -6.55
CA ALA A 242 -2.93 -20.02 -5.27
C ALA A 242 -1.68 -19.83 -4.40
N GLU A 243 -0.83 -20.85 -4.28
CA GLU A 243 0.41 -20.77 -3.50
C GLU A 243 1.44 -19.79 -4.08
N LEU A 244 1.62 -19.76 -5.41
CA LEU A 244 2.53 -18.83 -6.06
C LEU A 244 2.08 -17.38 -5.86
N VAL A 245 0.77 -17.11 -6.01
CA VAL A 245 0.21 -15.77 -5.75
C VAL A 245 0.33 -15.40 -4.28
N HIS A 246 -0.02 -16.29 -3.36
CA HIS A 246 0.05 -16.03 -1.92
C HIS A 246 1.48 -15.68 -1.47
N ARG A 247 2.48 -16.41 -1.97
CA ARG A 247 3.89 -16.19 -1.60
C ARG A 247 4.49 -14.95 -2.24
N SER A 248 4.03 -14.55 -3.43
CA SER A 248 4.57 -13.41 -4.19
C SER A 248 4.52 -12.06 -3.47
N GLY A 249 3.69 -11.90 -2.43
CA GLY A 249 3.49 -10.62 -1.75
C GLY A 249 2.48 -9.68 -2.44
N LEU A 250 1.91 -10.08 -3.58
CA LEU A 250 0.85 -9.29 -4.24
C LEU A 250 -0.42 -9.15 -3.38
N GLY A 251 -0.77 -10.18 -2.60
CA GLY A 251 -1.90 -10.10 -1.65
C GLY A 251 -1.67 -9.00 -0.62
N ASP A 252 -0.54 -9.08 0.09
CA ASP A 252 -0.12 -8.10 1.10
C ASP A 252 -0.16 -6.65 0.55
N LEU A 253 0.28 -6.45 -0.70
CA LEU A 253 0.20 -5.15 -1.37
C LEU A 253 -1.25 -4.72 -1.63
N ARG A 254 -2.08 -5.60 -2.21
CA ARG A 254 -3.49 -5.29 -2.50
C ARG A 254 -4.27 -4.92 -1.24
N ASP A 255 -4.05 -5.64 -0.15
CA ASP A 255 -4.72 -5.39 1.13
C ASP A 255 -4.28 -4.05 1.71
N THR A 256 -2.99 -3.72 1.59
CA THR A 256 -2.47 -2.41 2.01
C THR A 256 -3.04 -1.27 1.18
N LEU A 257 -3.12 -1.42 -0.15
CA LEU A 257 -3.71 -0.41 -1.03
C LEU A 257 -5.22 -0.23 -0.76
N ALA A 258 -5.95 -1.32 -0.53
CA ALA A 258 -7.37 -1.26 -0.19
C ALA A 258 -7.60 -0.52 1.13
N GLY A 259 -6.90 -0.90 2.20
CA GLY A 259 -7.10 -0.31 3.53
C GLY A 259 -6.55 1.12 3.68
N CYS A 260 -5.42 1.44 3.04
CA CYS A 260 -4.77 2.74 3.23
C CYS A 260 -5.17 3.77 2.15
N PHE A 261 -5.43 3.34 0.92
CA PHE A 261 -5.69 4.25 -0.19
C PHE A 261 -7.16 4.26 -0.61
N VAL A 262 -7.74 3.11 -0.96
CA VAL A 262 -9.13 3.04 -1.43
C VAL A 262 -10.10 3.49 -0.35
N ALA A 263 -9.98 2.94 0.85
CA ALA A 263 -10.83 3.33 1.99
C ALA A 263 -10.69 4.82 2.36
N ARG A 264 -9.61 5.49 1.93
CA ARG A 264 -9.32 6.92 2.20
C ARG A 264 -9.27 7.76 0.94
N ALA A 265 -9.93 7.32 -0.14
CA ALA A 265 -9.81 7.96 -1.43
C ALA A 265 -10.18 9.45 -1.39
N GLU A 266 -11.28 9.80 -0.72
CA GLU A 266 -11.69 11.19 -0.53
C GLU A 266 -10.65 12.03 0.22
N ALA A 267 -10.05 11.48 1.29
CA ALA A 267 -9.00 12.14 2.06
C ALA A 267 -7.77 12.43 1.21
N LEU A 268 -7.36 11.46 0.40
CA LEU A 268 -6.17 11.57 -0.44
C LEU A 268 -6.40 12.56 -1.59
N LYS A 269 -7.58 12.55 -2.24
CA LYS A 269 -7.94 13.54 -3.26
C LYS A 269 -8.00 14.95 -2.68
N ALA A 270 -8.64 15.13 -1.53
CA ALA A 270 -8.66 16.38 -0.79
C ALA A 270 -7.25 16.88 -0.46
N ARG A 271 -6.39 15.97 0.03
CA ARG A 271 -4.99 16.26 0.32
C ARG A 271 -4.26 16.80 -0.91
N THR A 272 -4.39 16.13 -2.06
CA THR A 272 -3.76 16.55 -3.33
C THR A 272 -4.18 17.97 -3.69
N ALA A 273 -5.48 18.27 -3.64
CA ALA A 273 -5.99 19.59 -3.95
C ALA A 273 -5.45 20.68 -3.01
N VAL A 274 -5.37 20.41 -1.71
CA VAL A 274 -4.83 21.36 -0.72
C VAL A 274 -3.32 21.57 -0.91
N VAL A 275 -2.55 20.52 -1.22
CA VAL A 275 -1.12 20.65 -1.54
C VAL A 275 -0.92 21.53 -2.78
N ARG A 276 -1.74 21.36 -3.82
CA ARG A 276 -1.70 22.20 -5.03
C ARG A 276 -2.08 23.65 -4.72
N LEU A 277 -3.10 23.88 -3.89
CA LEU A 277 -3.48 25.22 -3.44
C LEU A 277 -2.34 25.90 -2.66
N GLU A 278 -1.67 25.19 -1.74
CA GLU A 278 -0.54 25.76 -1.00
C GLU A 278 0.64 26.07 -1.93
N GLY A 279 0.90 25.21 -2.91
CA GLY A 279 1.88 25.48 -3.97
C GLY A 279 1.56 26.73 -4.78
N LEU A 280 0.29 26.94 -5.13
CA LEU A 280 -0.19 28.15 -5.81
C LEU A 280 -0.04 29.40 -4.93
N LEU A 281 -0.40 29.33 -3.65
CA LEU A 281 -0.27 30.45 -2.72
C LEU A 281 1.19 30.88 -2.55
N ALA A 282 2.12 29.92 -2.57
CA ALA A 282 3.55 30.19 -2.51
C ALA A 282 4.10 30.78 -3.83
N ALA A 283 3.66 30.25 -4.98
CA ALA A 283 4.13 30.69 -6.28
C ALA A 283 3.54 32.05 -6.72
N GLU A 284 2.28 32.30 -6.40
CA GLU A 284 1.53 33.49 -6.79
C GLU A 284 0.86 34.16 -5.58
N PRO A 285 1.61 34.87 -4.72
CA PRO A 285 1.04 35.50 -3.52
C PRO A 285 -0.12 36.45 -3.83
N LEU A 286 -1.11 36.45 -2.93
CA LEU A 286 -2.25 37.36 -2.96
C LEU A 286 -2.08 38.46 -1.89
N PRO A 287 -2.49 39.71 -2.16
CA PRO A 287 -2.66 40.70 -1.12
C PRO A 287 -3.65 40.17 -0.06
N HIS A 288 -3.25 40.12 1.21
CA HIS A 288 -4.04 39.56 2.33
C HIS A 288 -4.37 38.05 2.22
N GLY A 289 -3.51 37.26 1.56
CA GLY A 289 -3.65 35.80 1.46
C GLY A 289 -3.57 35.04 2.79
N ASP A 290 -3.22 35.72 3.89
CA ASP A 290 -3.03 35.12 5.23
C ASP A 290 -4.27 34.38 5.74
N ARG A 291 -5.48 34.86 5.39
CA ARG A 291 -6.73 34.20 5.79
C ARG A 291 -6.88 32.82 5.16
N LEU A 292 -6.53 32.72 3.88
CA LEU A 292 -6.62 31.48 3.11
C LEU A 292 -5.53 30.50 3.55
N ALA A 293 -4.30 30.99 3.77
CA ALA A 293 -3.21 30.21 4.35
C ALA A 293 -3.58 29.66 5.74
N ALA A 294 -4.13 30.49 6.63
CA ALA A 294 -4.59 30.06 7.95
C ALA A 294 -5.74 29.02 7.87
N ARG A 295 -6.59 29.09 6.83
CA ARG A 295 -7.64 28.09 6.60
C ARG A 295 -7.06 26.75 6.16
N VAL A 296 -6.03 26.76 5.31
CA VAL A 296 -5.25 25.55 4.94
C VAL A 296 -4.59 24.92 6.18
N GLU A 297 -3.98 25.72 7.05
CA GLU A 297 -3.36 25.23 8.29
C GLU A 297 -4.39 24.61 9.25
N ARG A 298 -5.55 25.26 9.41
CA ARG A 298 -6.67 24.71 10.20
C ARG A 298 -7.16 23.38 9.63
N PHE A 299 -7.23 23.26 8.30
CA PHE A 299 -7.59 22.00 7.65
C PHE A 299 -6.56 20.88 7.96
N ALA A 300 -5.26 21.19 7.92
CA ALA A 300 -4.20 20.27 8.36
C ALA A 300 -4.42 19.75 9.78
N ALA A 301 -4.73 20.67 10.70
CA ALA A 301 -4.94 20.35 12.11
C ALA A 301 -6.24 19.57 12.37
N ALA A 302 -7.25 19.73 11.51
CA ALA A 302 -8.55 19.07 11.63
C ALA A 302 -8.62 17.70 10.92
N ALA A 303 -7.68 17.39 10.03
CA ALA A 303 -7.70 16.17 9.22
C ALA A 303 -7.32 14.91 10.04
N HIS A 304 -8.31 14.41 10.79
CA HIS A 304 -8.20 13.21 11.63
C HIS A 304 -7.83 11.95 10.82
N ASP A 305 -8.29 11.85 9.58
CA ASP A 305 -8.01 10.71 8.70
C ASP A 305 -6.51 10.43 8.53
N PHE A 306 -5.69 11.48 8.44
CA PHE A 306 -4.24 11.32 8.31
C PHE A 306 -3.58 10.92 9.64
N ARG A 307 -4.19 11.27 10.79
CA ARG A 307 -3.72 10.79 12.09
C ARG A 307 -4.01 9.31 12.24
N GLU A 308 -5.18 8.86 11.80
CA GLU A 308 -5.54 7.44 11.79
C GLU A 308 -4.59 6.63 10.89
N LEU A 309 -4.37 7.05 9.64
CA LEU A 309 -3.41 6.40 8.73
C LEU A 309 -1.99 6.35 9.29
N ARG A 310 -1.52 7.44 9.91
CA ARG A 310 -0.20 7.45 10.55
C ARG A 310 -0.13 6.49 11.73
N LEU A 311 -1.17 6.43 12.55
CA LEU A 311 -1.20 5.53 13.70
C LEU A 311 -1.29 4.06 13.27
N ILE A 312 -2.09 3.74 12.24
CA ILE A 312 -2.13 2.40 11.63
C ILE A 312 -0.73 1.99 11.18
N ALA A 313 -0.03 2.86 10.43
CA ALA A 313 1.33 2.59 9.96
C ALA A 313 2.33 2.45 11.12
N GLY A 314 2.19 3.27 12.17
CA GLY A 314 3.00 3.19 13.38
C GLY A 314 2.83 1.85 14.12
N ILE A 315 1.59 1.40 14.30
CA ILE A 315 1.27 0.14 14.96
C ILE A 315 1.78 -1.05 14.13
N ARG A 316 1.42 -1.12 12.83
CA ARG A 316 1.84 -2.21 11.94
C ARG A 316 3.37 -2.27 11.74
N GLY A 317 4.04 -1.11 11.74
CA GLY A 317 5.49 -1.01 11.71
C GLY A 317 6.18 -1.35 13.02
N GLY A 318 5.45 -1.56 14.12
CA GLY A 318 6.03 -1.82 15.44
C GLY A 318 6.77 -0.62 16.03
N ARG A 319 6.31 0.60 15.71
CA ARG A 319 6.87 1.87 16.21
C ARG A 319 6.05 2.46 17.37
N THR A 320 5.05 1.73 17.83
CA THR A 320 4.24 2.05 19.01
C THR A 320 4.43 0.97 20.06
N ALA A 321 4.12 1.28 21.32
CA ALA A 321 4.11 0.28 22.38
C ALA A 321 2.87 -0.64 22.35
N LEU A 322 1.85 -0.31 21.57
CA LEU A 322 0.68 -1.16 21.36
C LEU A 322 1.10 -2.48 20.68
N THR A 323 0.76 -3.61 21.30
CA THR A 323 1.07 -4.97 20.81
C THR A 323 -0.09 -5.93 21.07
N GLY A 324 -0.06 -7.10 20.43
CA GLY A 324 -1.06 -8.17 20.63
C GLY A 324 -2.48 -7.73 20.27
N GLU A 325 -3.46 -8.24 21.00
CA GLU A 325 -4.90 -8.00 20.77
C GLU A 325 -5.26 -6.51 20.83
N VAL A 326 -4.61 -5.73 21.71
CA VAL A 326 -4.85 -4.28 21.84
C VAL A 326 -4.43 -3.55 20.56
N ALA A 327 -3.31 -3.94 19.95
CA ALA A 327 -2.88 -3.38 18.66
C ALA A 327 -3.83 -3.76 17.52
N GLU A 328 -4.34 -4.99 17.51
CA GLU A 328 -5.30 -5.46 16.51
C GLU A 328 -6.64 -4.72 16.63
N GLU A 329 -7.15 -4.54 17.85
CA GLU A 329 -8.33 -3.71 18.13
C GLU A 329 -8.09 -2.26 17.67
N ALA A 330 -6.97 -1.66 18.05
CA ALA A 330 -6.62 -0.30 17.66
C ALA A 330 -6.61 -0.14 16.13
N VAL A 331 -5.91 -1.01 15.40
CA VAL A 331 -5.82 -0.98 13.95
C VAL A 331 -7.20 -1.14 13.30
N ARG A 332 -8.07 -1.99 13.87
CA ARG A 332 -9.45 -2.19 13.41
C ARG A 332 -10.31 -0.95 13.64
N LEU A 333 -10.31 -0.40 14.85
CA LEU A 333 -11.04 0.83 15.20
C LEU A 333 -10.60 2.03 14.36
N LEU A 334 -9.31 2.11 14.01
CA LEU A 334 -8.78 3.15 13.11
C LEU A 334 -9.20 2.94 11.65
N GLY A 335 -9.80 1.80 11.31
CA GLY A 335 -10.39 1.53 10.01
C GLY A 335 -9.42 0.96 8.98
N ALA A 336 -8.45 0.16 9.40
CA ALA A 336 -7.48 -0.42 8.49
C ALA A 336 -8.04 -1.55 7.59
N GLN A 337 -9.24 -2.05 7.91
CA GLN A 337 -10.00 -3.03 7.13
C GLN A 337 -11.21 -2.41 6.39
N GLY A 338 -11.49 -1.14 6.64
CA GLY A 338 -12.69 -0.47 6.15
C GLY A 338 -13.18 0.59 7.13
N LEU A 339 -14.07 1.47 6.67
CA LEU A 339 -14.57 2.61 7.45
C LEU A 339 -15.99 2.40 7.97
N ALA A 340 -16.68 1.33 7.58
CA ALA A 340 -18.02 1.06 8.08
C ALA A 340 -17.98 0.83 9.61
N PRO A 341 -19.00 1.28 10.36
CA PRO A 341 -19.04 1.08 11.82
C PRO A 341 -18.86 -0.39 12.23
N THR A 342 -19.49 -1.32 11.51
CA THR A 342 -19.39 -2.77 11.77
C THR A 342 -17.98 -3.29 11.55
N GLU A 343 -17.32 -2.90 10.45
CA GLU A 343 -15.92 -3.26 10.16
C GLU A 343 -14.95 -2.75 11.24
N ARG A 344 -15.14 -1.49 11.68
CA ARG A 344 -14.27 -0.86 12.70
C ARG A 344 -14.46 -1.48 14.09
N LEU A 345 -15.67 -1.91 14.42
CA LEU A 345 -15.98 -2.53 15.71
C LEU A 345 -15.74 -4.05 15.70
N GLY A 346 -15.59 -4.67 14.52
CA GLY A 346 -15.46 -6.11 14.37
C GLY A 346 -16.77 -6.86 14.57
N LEU A 347 -17.87 -6.25 14.15
CA LEU A 347 -19.23 -6.82 14.18
C LEU A 347 -19.60 -7.43 12.83
N GLU A 348 -20.63 -8.26 12.84
CA GLU A 348 -21.20 -8.80 11.59
C GLU A 348 -21.80 -7.67 10.72
N PRO A 349 -21.83 -7.84 9.38
CA PRO A 349 -22.28 -6.79 8.47
C PRO A 349 -23.74 -6.35 8.68
N ASP A 350 -24.58 -7.21 9.24
CA ASP A 350 -26.00 -7.02 9.51
C ASP A 350 -26.30 -6.66 10.98
N ALA A 351 -25.28 -6.34 11.79
CA ALA A 351 -25.45 -5.93 13.18
C ALA A 351 -26.41 -4.74 13.32
N GLU A 352 -27.31 -4.82 14.29
CA GLU A 352 -28.33 -3.81 14.54
C GLU A 352 -27.72 -2.50 15.07
N PRO A 353 -28.32 -1.32 14.78
CA PRO A 353 -27.82 -0.02 15.25
C PRO A 353 -27.54 0.05 16.76
N ALA A 354 -28.36 -0.61 17.58
CA ALA A 354 -28.18 -0.66 19.03
C ALA A 354 -26.94 -1.48 19.45
N GLU A 355 -26.63 -2.56 18.74
CA GLU A 355 -25.42 -3.36 18.97
C GLU A 355 -24.16 -2.58 18.60
N ILE A 356 -24.20 -1.90 17.44
CA ILE A 356 -23.12 -1.01 17.00
C ILE A 356 -22.86 0.10 18.04
N HIS A 357 -23.92 0.74 18.54
CA HIS A 357 -23.81 1.77 19.57
C HIS A 357 -23.18 1.23 20.86
N ALA A 358 -23.68 0.11 21.40
CA ALA A 358 -23.18 -0.49 22.64
C ALA A 358 -21.71 -0.93 22.53
N ALA A 359 -21.31 -1.49 21.37
CA ALA A 359 -19.92 -1.85 21.10
C ALA A 359 -19.02 -0.60 21.03
N ALA A 360 -19.47 0.47 20.40
CA ALA A 360 -18.74 1.74 20.32
C ALA A 360 -18.59 2.40 21.71
N GLU A 361 -19.63 2.42 22.54
CA GLU A 361 -19.54 2.92 23.92
C GLU A 361 -18.54 2.11 24.75
N SER A 362 -18.59 0.77 24.63
CA SER A 362 -17.67 -0.11 25.32
C SER A 362 -16.21 0.14 24.90
N ALA A 363 -15.96 0.32 23.61
CA ALA A 363 -14.65 0.70 23.09
C ALA A 363 -14.21 2.08 23.59
N LEU A 364 -15.12 3.06 23.62
CA LEU A 364 -14.83 4.42 24.07
C LEU A 364 -14.37 4.43 25.53
N VAL A 365 -15.06 3.71 26.42
CA VAL A 365 -14.70 3.62 27.84
C VAL A 365 -13.29 3.05 28.01
N ARG A 366 -12.97 1.95 27.31
CA ARG A 366 -11.64 1.35 27.35
C ARG A 366 -10.56 2.32 26.87
N TRP A 367 -10.74 2.92 25.71
CA TRP A 367 -9.70 3.79 25.12
C TRP A 367 -9.56 5.14 25.83
N ARG A 368 -10.61 5.64 26.48
CA ARG A 368 -10.50 6.80 27.39
C ARG A 368 -9.66 6.47 28.61
N HIS A 369 -9.87 5.29 29.21
CA HIS A 369 -9.00 4.83 30.30
C HIS A 369 -7.54 4.80 29.84
N GLU A 370 -7.24 4.18 28.70
CA GLU A 370 -5.87 4.14 28.14
C GLU A 370 -5.28 5.53 27.87
N ALA A 371 -6.09 6.49 27.41
CA ALA A 371 -5.67 7.86 27.16
C ALA A 371 -5.34 8.67 28.43
N GLU A 372 -5.89 8.27 29.58
CA GLU A 372 -5.80 8.95 30.87
C GLU A 372 -4.81 8.28 31.84
N ARG A 373 -4.27 7.10 31.50
CA ARG A 373 -3.26 6.37 32.30
C ARG A 373 -2.04 7.25 32.61
N ALA A 374 -1.85 7.58 33.89
CA ALA A 374 -0.78 8.47 34.33
C ALA A 374 0.63 7.85 34.18
N ASP A 375 0.72 6.52 34.26
CA ASP A 375 1.94 5.73 34.11
C ASP A 375 2.32 5.47 32.64
N ALA A 376 1.43 5.75 31.69
CA ALA A 376 1.65 5.54 30.27
C ALA A 376 2.51 6.66 29.64
N ALA A 377 3.38 6.26 28.71
CA ALA A 377 4.23 7.20 27.97
C ALA A 377 3.38 8.21 27.18
N HIS A 378 3.90 9.41 26.94
CA HIS A 378 3.17 10.44 26.18
C HIS A 378 2.70 9.94 24.80
N ALA A 379 3.54 9.14 24.11
CA ALA A 379 3.22 8.57 22.81
C ALA A 379 2.04 7.58 22.87
N GLU A 380 1.94 6.77 23.93
CA GLU A 380 0.84 5.82 24.14
C GLU A 380 -0.48 6.56 24.39
N ARG A 381 -0.46 7.55 25.29
CA ARG A 381 -1.64 8.40 25.54
C ARG A 381 -2.07 9.16 24.30
N ALA A 382 -1.13 9.65 23.50
CA ALA A 382 -1.42 10.31 22.24
C ALA A 382 -2.07 9.35 21.23
N ALA A 383 -1.59 8.11 21.12
CA ALA A 383 -2.21 7.08 20.29
C ALA A 383 -3.63 6.75 20.74
N ALA A 384 -3.85 6.54 22.04
CA ALA A 384 -5.16 6.28 22.61
C ALA A 384 -6.14 7.44 22.34
N ARG A 385 -5.71 8.70 22.43
CA ARG A 385 -6.55 9.87 22.09
C ARG A 385 -6.99 9.90 20.62
N VAL A 386 -6.14 9.45 19.69
CA VAL A 386 -6.54 9.32 18.28
C VAL A 386 -7.65 8.29 18.15
N ILE A 387 -7.54 7.16 18.82
CA ILE A 387 -8.55 6.09 18.80
C ILE A 387 -9.85 6.55 19.46
N VAL A 388 -9.78 7.20 20.63
CA VAL A 388 -10.94 7.83 21.28
C VAL A 388 -11.68 8.74 20.31
N ARG A 389 -10.95 9.61 19.60
CA ARG A 389 -11.58 10.51 18.63
C ARG A 389 -12.24 9.77 17.46
N SER A 390 -11.66 8.66 17.00
CA SER A 390 -12.27 7.79 15.99
C SER A 390 -13.59 7.17 16.48
N VAL A 391 -13.61 6.68 17.72
CA VAL A 391 -14.81 6.06 18.32
C VAL A 391 -15.89 7.10 18.61
N GLU A 392 -15.53 8.31 19.06
CA GLU A 392 -16.46 9.42 19.20
C GLU A 392 -17.12 9.79 17.86
N GLY A 393 -16.35 9.75 16.77
CA GLY A 393 -16.88 9.93 15.42
C GLY A 393 -17.91 8.87 15.04
N LEU A 394 -17.69 7.59 15.42
CA LEU A 394 -18.68 6.53 15.21
C LEU A 394 -19.97 6.79 15.99
N LEU A 395 -19.86 7.19 17.25
CA LEU A 395 -21.02 7.48 18.10
C LEU A 395 -21.82 8.68 17.61
N SER A 396 -21.17 9.68 17.00
CA SER A 396 -21.88 10.83 16.41
C SER A 396 -22.85 10.46 15.28
N LEU A 397 -22.72 9.27 14.68
CA LEU A 397 -23.68 8.78 13.67
C LEU A 397 -25.06 8.44 14.26
N PHE A 398 -25.14 8.28 15.58
CA PHE A 398 -26.35 7.90 16.31
C PHE A 398 -26.98 9.06 17.07
N VAL A 399 -26.33 10.22 17.08
CA VAL A 399 -26.85 11.45 17.68
C VAL A 399 -27.55 12.24 16.58
N ALA A 400 -28.88 12.19 16.57
CA ALA A 400 -29.75 12.91 15.64
C ALA A 400 -29.89 14.40 16.00
#